data_AF-A0A961MP01-F1
#
_entry.id   AF-A0A961MP01-F1
#
_cell.length_a   1.000
_cell.length_b   1.000
_cell.length_c   1.000
_cell.angle_alpha   90.00
_cell.angle_beta   90.00
_cell.angle_gamma   90.00
#
_symmetry.space_group_name_H-M   'P 1'
#
loop_
_entity.id
_entity.type
_entity.pdbx_description
1 polymer ?
#
loop_
_entity_poly.entity_id
_entity_poly.type
_entity_poly.pdbx_seq_one_letter_code
_entity_poly.pdbx_strand_id
1 'polypeptide(L)'
;MPRLPVALCALALCACTMEGMPADPKAPRMNQAGTCFAFVTAEGDGRYTITRGVGDGTATPMGVQRRGLSAAQVDAAIAKEREIAAVNPECLGVRIAGRAEVGDTPES
;
A
#
# COMPACT_ATOMS: atom_id res chain seq x y z
N MET A 1 -11.05 15.77 59.19
CA MET A 1 -12.14 15.61 58.18
C MET A 1 -12.93 16.90 58.18
N PRO A 2 -13.08 17.63 57.04
CA PRO A 2 -13.74 17.11 55.84
C PRO A 2 -13.08 17.43 54.48
N ARG A 3 -13.12 16.41 53.61
CA ARG A 3 -13.47 16.37 52.17
C ARG A 3 -13.06 17.55 51.27
N LEU A 4 -11.95 17.37 50.55
CA LEU A 4 -11.68 18.03 49.26
C LEU A 4 -12.21 17.18 48.10
N PRO A 5 -13.09 17.71 47.24
CA PRO A 5 -13.47 17.10 45.97
C PRO A 5 -12.82 17.89 44.82
N VAL A 6 -11.90 17.28 44.06
CA VAL A 6 -11.57 17.76 42.72
C VAL A 6 -11.39 16.55 41.82
N ALA A 7 -12.33 16.45 40.89
CA ALA A 7 -12.33 15.49 39.80
C ALA A 7 -11.03 15.62 39.00
N LEU A 8 -10.22 14.55 38.98
CA LEU A 8 -9.18 14.42 37.98
C LEU A 8 -9.85 13.95 36.68
N CYS A 9 -9.95 14.91 35.77
CA CYS A 9 -10.35 14.76 34.40
C CYS A 9 -9.57 13.63 33.71
N ALA A 10 -10.34 12.80 32.99
CA ALA A 10 -10.07 12.41 31.61
C ALA A 10 -8.59 12.39 31.17
N LEU A 11 -7.92 11.28 31.43
CA LEU A 11 -6.84 10.81 30.53
C LEU A 11 -7.46 9.85 29.53
N ALA A 12 -8.23 10.43 28.60
CA ALA A 12 -8.49 9.83 27.31
C ALA A 12 -7.16 9.80 26.53
N LEU A 13 -6.34 8.78 26.81
CA LEU A 13 -5.23 8.44 25.94
C LEU A 13 -5.83 7.77 24.70
N CYS A 14 -6.18 8.61 23.72
CA CYS A 14 -6.25 8.25 22.32
C CYS A 14 -4.89 7.65 21.90
N ALA A 15 -4.73 6.35 22.09
CA ALA A 15 -3.78 5.57 21.32
C ALA A 15 -4.42 5.30 19.95
N CYS A 16 -4.47 6.33 19.11
CA CYS A 16 -4.52 6.12 17.67
C CYS A 16 -3.16 5.53 17.30
N THR A 17 -2.98 4.22 17.46
CA THR A 17 -1.90 3.47 16.83
C THR A 17 -2.16 3.47 15.32
N MET A 18 -1.89 4.60 14.67
CA MET A 18 -1.53 4.64 13.26
C MET A 18 -0.05 4.27 13.15
N GLU A 19 0.29 3.06 13.59
CA GLU A 19 1.57 2.44 13.27
C GLU A 19 1.26 1.43 12.17
N GLY A 20 1.70 1.76 10.96
CA GLY A 20 1.53 0.93 9.77
C GLY A 20 1.83 -0.53 10.10
N MET A 21 0.93 -1.41 9.68
CA MET A 21 1.06 -2.85 9.88
C MET A 21 2.51 -3.28 9.68
N PRO A 22 3.10 -4.07 10.60
CA PRO A 22 4.45 -4.57 10.42
C PRO A 22 4.49 -5.30 9.08
N ALA A 23 5.30 -4.77 8.15
CA ALA A 23 5.54 -5.43 6.88
C ALA A 23 6.05 -6.83 7.22
N ASP A 24 5.31 -7.86 6.81
CA ASP A 24 5.69 -9.25 7.05
C ASP A 24 7.16 -9.41 6.57
N PRO A 25 8.11 -9.75 7.48
CA PRO A 25 9.52 -9.86 7.12
C PRO A 25 9.78 -10.98 6.10
N LYS A 26 8.80 -11.87 5.88
CA LYS A 26 8.83 -12.91 4.86
C LYS A 26 8.22 -12.48 3.53
N ALA A 27 7.57 -11.31 3.46
CA ALA A 27 7.01 -10.81 2.22
C ALA A 27 8.12 -10.51 1.20
N PRO A 28 7.99 -10.92 -0.07
CA PRO A 28 8.93 -10.59 -1.11
C PRO A 28 9.17 -9.08 -1.22
N ARG A 29 10.43 -8.70 -1.44
CA ARG A 29 10.81 -7.29 -1.67
C ARG A 29 10.73 -6.98 -3.16
N MET A 30 10.35 -5.75 -3.50
CA MET A 30 10.23 -5.32 -4.90
C MET A 30 11.52 -5.50 -5.71
N ASN A 31 12.67 -5.24 -5.07
CA ASN A 31 13.99 -5.35 -5.70
C ASN A 31 14.54 -6.79 -5.76
N GLN A 32 13.87 -7.76 -5.13
CA GLN A 32 14.32 -9.15 -5.17
C GLN A 32 14.07 -9.72 -6.57
N ALA A 33 15.12 -10.33 -7.15
CA ALA A 33 15.05 -10.92 -8.49
C ALA A 33 13.86 -11.90 -8.61
N GLY A 34 13.07 -11.74 -9.67
CA GLY A 34 11.87 -12.55 -9.93
C GLY A 34 10.63 -12.14 -9.13
N THR A 35 10.66 -11.05 -8.36
CA THR A 35 9.45 -10.57 -7.68
C THR A 35 8.59 -9.75 -8.64
N CYS A 36 7.42 -10.25 -8.99
CA CYS A 36 6.42 -9.48 -9.70
C CYS A 36 5.79 -8.46 -8.76
N PHE A 37 5.89 -7.18 -9.12
CA PHE A 37 5.38 -6.10 -8.31
C PHE A 37 4.39 -5.24 -9.07
N ALA A 38 3.39 -4.73 -8.35
CA ALA A 38 2.54 -3.66 -8.79
C ALA A 38 2.15 -2.79 -7.60
N PHE A 39 2.10 -1.48 -7.78
CA PHE A 39 1.64 -0.57 -6.74
C PHE A 39 0.91 0.63 -7.33
N VAL A 40 -0.05 1.13 -6.57
CA VAL A 40 -0.82 2.32 -6.91
C VAL A 40 -0.21 3.55 -6.24
N THR A 41 -0.31 4.69 -6.91
CA THR A 41 0.01 6.01 -6.38
C THR A 41 -1.14 6.95 -6.72
N ALA A 42 -1.56 7.77 -5.77
CA ALA A 42 -2.55 8.82 -6.01
C ALA A 42 -1.89 9.98 -6.76
N GLU A 43 -2.56 10.52 -7.77
CA GLU A 43 -2.10 11.71 -8.52
C GLU A 43 -2.76 13.01 -8.04
N GLY A 44 -3.79 12.92 -7.19
CA GLY A 44 -4.75 13.99 -6.94
C GLY A 44 -6.00 13.87 -7.82
N ASP A 45 -7.03 14.65 -7.52
CA ASP A 45 -8.30 14.73 -8.28
C ASP A 45 -9.01 13.37 -8.51
N GLY A 46 -8.80 12.41 -7.61
CA GLY A 46 -9.36 11.06 -7.75
C GLY A 46 -8.76 10.24 -8.90
N ARG A 47 -7.57 10.62 -9.39
CA ARG A 47 -6.82 9.89 -10.41
C ARG A 47 -5.63 9.13 -9.81
N TYR A 48 -5.26 8.06 -10.47
CA TYR A 48 -4.26 7.11 -9.98
C TYR A 48 -3.27 6.70 -11.07
N THR A 49 -2.02 6.50 -10.67
CA THR A 49 -1.00 5.81 -11.45
C THR A 49 -0.81 4.40 -10.88
N ILE A 50 -0.79 3.39 -11.75
CA ILE A 50 -0.27 2.07 -11.43
C ILE A 50 1.16 1.94 -11.99
N THR A 51 2.07 1.47 -11.16
CA THR A 51 3.43 1.07 -11.58
C THR A 51 3.55 -0.43 -11.42
N ARG A 52 4.04 -1.14 -12.44
CA ARG A 52 4.25 -2.60 -12.39
C ARG A 52 5.58 -3.00 -13.01
N GLY A 53 6.13 -4.13 -12.58
CA GLY A 53 7.37 -4.66 -13.14
C GLY A 53 7.78 -5.98 -12.48
N VAL A 54 9.00 -6.41 -12.77
CA VAL A 54 9.62 -7.58 -12.18
C VAL A 54 10.95 -7.15 -11.56
N GLY A 55 11.19 -7.52 -10.32
CA GLY A 55 12.46 -7.28 -9.64
C GLY A 55 13.60 -7.97 -10.38
N ASP A 56 14.69 -7.25 -10.57
CA ASP A 56 15.89 -7.69 -11.30
C ASP A 56 17.13 -7.82 -10.40
N GLY A 57 16.97 -7.64 -9.08
CA GLY A 57 18.07 -7.62 -8.11
C GLY A 57 18.69 -6.24 -7.91
N THR A 58 18.35 -5.24 -8.72
CA THR A 58 18.84 -3.88 -8.56
C THR A 58 18.07 -3.14 -7.46
N ALA A 59 18.69 -2.14 -6.84
CA ALA A 59 18.04 -1.35 -5.79
C ALA A 59 16.75 -0.66 -6.25
N THR A 60 16.64 -0.37 -7.55
CA THR A 60 15.53 0.38 -8.15
C THR A 60 15.10 -0.31 -9.45
N PRO A 61 14.36 -1.43 -9.34
CA PRO A 61 13.97 -2.20 -10.52
C PRO A 61 13.08 -1.35 -11.44
N MET A 62 13.24 -1.53 -12.75
CA MET A 62 12.45 -0.78 -13.73
C MET A 62 10.98 -1.20 -13.66
N GLY A 63 10.09 -0.20 -13.71
CA GLY A 63 8.65 -0.39 -13.76
C GLY A 63 8.00 0.38 -14.90
N VAL A 64 6.95 -0.19 -15.47
CA VAL A 64 6.08 0.49 -16.43
C VAL A 64 4.96 1.19 -15.69
N GLN A 65 4.75 2.46 -15.99
CA GLN A 65 3.70 3.29 -15.40
C GLN A 65 2.52 3.44 -16.36
N ARG A 66 1.31 3.35 -15.82
CA ARG A 66 0.09 3.77 -16.49
C ARG A 66 -0.63 4.79 -15.61
N ARG A 67 -0.79 6.00 -16.13
CA ARG A 67 -1.26 7.19 -15.40
C ARG A 67 -2.70 7.55 -15.73
N GLY A 68 -3.28 8.43 -14.94
CA GLY A 68 -4.58 9.06 -15.18
C GLY A 68 -5.77 8.09 -15.10
N LEU A 69 -5.63 7.01 -14.33
CA LEU A 69 -6.68 6.02 -14.16
C LEU A 69 -7.71 6.50 -13.15
N SER A 70 -8.98 6.22 -13.39
CA SER A 70 -10.01 6.31 -12.35
C SER A 70 -9.82 5.21 -11.30
N ALA A 71 -10.46 5.36 -10.14
CA ALA A 71 -10.48 4.34 -9.08
C ALA A 71 -10.87 2.95 -9.62
N ALA A 72 -11.97 2.86 -10.38
CA ALA A 72 -12.41 1.58 -10.94
C ALA A 72 -11.42 0.98 -11.95
N GLN A 73 -10.78 1.82 -12.76
CA GLN A 73 -9.78 1.37 -13.73
C GLN A 73 -8.51 0.85 -13.06
N VAL A 74 -8.04 1.52 -12.00
CA VAL A 74 -6.84 1.10 -11.28
C VAL A 74 -7.11 -0.16 -10.45
N ASP A 75 -8.28 -0.30 -9.85
CA ASP A 75 -8.67 -1.49 -9.10
C ASP A 75 -8.77 -2.72 -10.03
N ALA A 76 -9.38 -2.56 -11.20
CA ALA A 76 -9.42 -3.60 -12.22
C ALA A 76 -8.02 -3.97 -12.75
N ALA A 77 -7.13 -2.98 -12.91
CA ALA A 77 -5.75 -3.24 -13.29
C ALA A 77 -5.01 -4.04 -12.20
N ILE A 78 -5.18 -3.69 -10.93
CA ILE A 78 -4.58 -4.43 -9.80
C ILE A 78 -5.11 -5.86 -9.72
N ALA A 79 -6.42 -6.07 -9.89
CA ALA A 79 -7.00 -7.41 -9.94
C ALA A 79 -6.36 -8.25 -11.06
N LYS A 80 -6.21 -7.66 -12.25
CA LYS A 80 -5.55 -8.30 -13.38
C LYS A 80 -4.08 -8.65 -13.09
N GLU A 81 -3.31 -7.75 -12.45
CA GLU A 81 -1.93 -8.07 -12.09
C GLU A 81 -1.84 -9.23 -11.08
N ARG A 82 -2.81 -9.35 -10.16
CA ARG A 82 -2.88 -10.50 -9.23
C ARG A 82 -3.14 -11.80 -9.98
N GLU A 83 -4.04 -11.79 -10.96
CA GLU A 83 -4.32 -12.96 -11.81
C GLU A 83 -3.09 -13.36 -12.63
N ILE A 84 -2.41 -12.39 -13.25
CA ILE A 84 -1.18 -12.63 -14.00
C ILE A 84 -0.14 -13.26 -13.08
N ALA A 85 0.14 -12.65 -11.93
CA ALA A 85 1.15 -13.14 -10.99
C ALA A 85 0.85 -14.54 -10.44
N ALA A 86 -0.43 -14.94 -10.39
CA ALA A 86 -0.83 -16.27 -9.91
C ALA A 86 -0.51 -17.40 -10.90
N VAL A 87 -0.47 -17.12 -12.21
CA VAL A 87 -0.24 -18.12 -13.27
C VAL A 87 1.13 -18.02 -13.92
N ASN A 88 1.80 -16.90 -13.70
CA ASN A 88 3.08 -16.56 -14.29
C ASN A 88 4.22 -17.29 -13.55
N PRO A 89 4.94 -18.22 -14.21
CA PRO A 89 5.98 -19.01 -13.57
C PRO A 89 7.27 -18.22 -13.31
N GLU A 90 7.49 -17.07 -13.96
CA GLU A 90 8.64 -16.21 -13.67
C GLU A 90 8.45 -15.33 -12.42
N CYS A 91 7.22 -15.23 -11.90
CA CYS A 91 6.95 -14.62 -10.60
C CYS A 91 7.35 -15.53 -9.44
N LEU A 92 8.63 -15.48 -9.06
CA LEU A 92 9.17 -16.19 -7.89
C LEU A 92 8.70 -15.62 -6.55
N GLY A 93 8.20 -14.37 -6.57
CA GLY A 93 7.55 -13.70 -5.45
C GLY A 93 6.52 -12.69 -5.97
N VAL A 94 5.54 -12.34 -5.13
CA VAL A 94 4.48 -11.41 -5.52
C VAL A 94 4.36 -10.29 -4.48
N ARG A 95 4.41 -9.04 -4.93
CA ARG A 95 4.18 -7.85 -4.10
C ARG A 95 3.27 -6.87 -4.82
N ILE A 96 1.96 -7.04 -4.64
CA ILE A 96 0.94 -6.20 -5.28
C ILE A 96 0.17 -5.41 -4.21
N ALA A 97 0.30 -4.09 -4.27
CA ALA A 97 -0.39 -3.14 -3.40
C ALA A 97 -1.41 -2.33 -4.20
N GLY A 98 -2.69 -2.46 -3.84
CA GLY A 98 -3.78 -1.71 -4.42
C GLY A 98 -3.90 -0.30 -3.87
N ARG A 99 -5.05 0.32 -4.15
CA ARG A 99 -5.37 1.68 -3.72
C ARG A 99 -5.71 1.78 -2.23
N ALA A 100 -6.20 0.71 -1.62
CA ALA A 100 -6.53 0.69 -0.19
C ALA A 100 -5.28 0.89 0.70
N GLU A 101 -4.12 0.56 0.17
CA GLU A 101 -2.82 0.67 0.82
C GLU A 101 -2.15 2.03 0.62
N VAL A 102 -2.70 2.89 -0.26
CA VAL A 102 -2.20 4.25 -0.54
C VAL A 102 -2.71 5.26 0.49
N GLY A 103 -3.77 4.91 1.23
CA GLY A 103 -4.52 5.82 2.09
C GLY A 103 -5.39 6.75 1.25
N ASP A 104 -6.71 6.62 1.37
CA ASP A 104 -7.67 7.62 0.88
C ASP A 104 -7.45 8.90 1.71
N THR A 105 -6.51 9.76 1.31
CA THR A 105 -6.42 11.10 1.87
C THR A 105 -7.09 12.03 0.88
N PRO A 106 -8.40 12.32 1.02
CA PRO A 106 -8.97 13.46 0.32
C PRO A 106 -8.25 14.71 0.85
N GLU A 107 -7.52 15.41 -0.02
CA GLU A 107 -7.12 16.79 0.26
C GLU A 107 -8.39 17.57 0.64
N SER A 108 -8.38 18.13 1.85
CA SER A 108 -9.46 18.93 2.44
C SER A 108 -9.42 20.35 1.93
#